data_AF-A0AAF0BI59-F1
#
_entry.id   AF-A0AAF0BI59-F1
#
_cell.length_a   1.000
_cell.length_b   1.000
_cell.length_c   1.000
_cell.angle_alpha   90.00
_cell.angle_beta   90.00
_cell.angle_gamma   90.00
#
_symmetry.space_group_name_H-M   'P 1'
#
loop_
_entity.id
_entity.type
_entity.pdbx_description
1 polymer ?
#
loop_
_entity_poly.entity_id
_entity_poly.type
_entity_poly.pdbx_seq_one_letter_code
_entity_poly.pdbx_strand_id
1 'polypeptide(L)' 'MRSVQKVSQNLHADFDASNISDHTRTLASNLSRHLGFDQALQICEENQWHGVLAALIDMDRRKH' A
#
# COMPACT_ATOMS: atom_id res chain seq x y z
N MET A 1 8.31 -19.58 -36.15
CA MET A 1 7.51 -18.40 -35.74
C MET A 1 6.67 -18.77 -34.52
N ARG A 2 7.02 -18.23 -33.34
CA ARG A 2 6.23 -18.07 -32.10
C ARG A 2 7.20 -18.03 -30.91
N SER A 3 7.28 -16.90 -30.23
CA SER A 3 7.16 -16.87 -28.76
C SER A 3 7.07 -15.41 -28.31
N VAL A 4 5.88 -15.01 -27.90
CA VAL A 4 5.61 -13.72 -27.26
C VAL A 4 5.92 -13.92 -25.78
N GLN A 5 7.18 -13.78 -25.37
CA GLN A 5 7.54 -13.83 -23.95
C GLN A 5 7.34 -12.46 -23.31
N LYS A 6 6.07 -12.25 -22.95
CA LYS A 6 5.54 -11.49 -21.82
C LYS A 6 6.63 -11.12 -20.80
N VAL A 7 7.08 -9.87 -20.83
CA VAL A 7 7.90 -9.27 -19.77
C VAL A 7 6.98 -9.03 -18.57
N SER A 8 6.81 -10.07 -17.76
CA SER A 8 6.19 -10.01 -16.43
C SER A 8 7.29 -10.28 -15.40
N GLN A 9 8.23 -9.35 -15.26
CA GLN A 9 9.34 -9.46 -14.30
C GLN A 9 9.71 -8.10 -13.71
N ASN A 10 8.75 -7.35 -13.17
CA ASN A 10 9.03 -6.14 -12.36
C ASN A 10 7.92 -5.78 -11.36
N LEU A 11 7.07 -6.72 -10.95
CA LEU A 11 5.99 -6.43 -9.99
C LEU A 11 6.40 -6.65 -8.51
N HIS A 12 7.67 -6.92 -8.24
CA HIS A 12 8.13 -7.26 -6.90
C HIS A 12 9.57 -6.79 -6.65
N ALA A 13 9.87 -5.55 -7.06
CA ALA A 13 11.09 -4.88 -6.65
C ALA A 13 10.69 -3.82 -5.61
N ASP A 14 11.14 -4.06 -4.39
CA ASP A 14 11.26 -3.07 -3.30
C ASP A 14 10.02 -2.25 -2.99
N PHE A 15 9.06 -2.84 -2.28
CA PHE A 15 8.26 -2.04 -1.37
C PHE A 15 9.14 -1.65 -0.16
N ASP A 16 10.04 -0.69 -0.38
CA ASP A 16 10.88 -0.11 0.65
C ASP A 16 9.96 0.67 1.61
N ALA A 17 9.53 -0.01 2.67
CA ALA A 17 8.72 0.57 3.73
C ALA A 17 9.43 1.74 4.44
N SER A 18 10.73 1.98 4.18
CA SER A 18 11.47 3.13 4.69
C SER A 18 11.18 4.41 3.90
N ASN A 19 10.54 4.34 2.72
CA ASN A 19 10.24 5.50 1.88
C ASN A 19 8.77 5.52 1.44
N ILE A 20 7.85 5.47 2.41
CA ILE A 20 6.42 5.70 2.17
C ILE A 20 6.27 7.12 1.60
N SER A 21 5.90 7.21 0.32
CA SER A 21 5.68 8.48 -0.36
C SER A 21 4.57 9.29 0.33
N ASP A 22 4.69 10.62 0.32
CA ASP A 22 3.67 11.54 0.85
C ASP A 22 2.31 11.32 0.18
N HIS A 23 2.29 10.90 -1.09
CA HIS A 23 1.06 10.51 -1.77
C HIS A 23 0.40 9.29 -1.13
N THR A 24 1.20 8.27 -0.79
CA THR A 24 0.71 7.04 -0.15
C THR A 24 0.20 7.32 1.26
N ARG A 25 0.89 8.18 2.02
CA ARG A 25 0.44 8.62 3.34
C ARG A 25 -0.85 9.45 3.26
N THR A 26 -0.97 10.32 2.26
CA THR A 26 -2.19 11.10 2.03
C THR A 26 -3.36 10.19 1.66
N LEU A 27 -3.13 9.19 0.80
CA LEU A 27 -4.14 8.18 0.47
C LEU A 27 -4.57 7.39 1.71
N ALA A 28 -3.63 6.89 2.51
CA ALA A 28 -3.93 6.19 3.76
C ALA A 28 -4.72 7.05 4.75
N SER A 29 -4.36 8.32 4.88
CA SER A 29 -5.06 9.28 5.74
C SER A 29 -6.47 9.56 5.24
N ASN A 30 -6.69 9.69 3.94
CA ASN A 30 -8.02 9.90 3.38
C ASN A 30 -8.88 8.64 3.48
N LEU A 31 -8.29 7.48 3.22
CA LEU A 31 -8.95 6.18 3.31
C LEU A 31 -9.42 5.90 4.74
N SER A 32 -8.53 6.02 5.72
CA SER A 32 -8.86 5.82 7.13
C SER A 32 -9.85 6.86 7.66
N ARG A 33 -9.82 8.09 7.16
CA ARG A 33 -10.79 9.13 7.55
C ARG A 33 -12.18 8.87 6.96
N HIS A 34 -12.28 8.25 5.79
CA HIS A 34 -13.56 8.01 5.13
C HIS A 34 -14.24 6.72 5.59
N LEU A 35 -13.46 5.65 5.78
CA LEU A 35 -13.98 4.30 6.11
C LEU A 35 -13.78 3.94 7.58
N GLY A 36 -12.92 4.66 8.30
CA GLY A 36 -12.42 4.22 9.60
C GLY A 36 -11.16 3.38 9.44
N PHE A 37 -10.35 3.34 10.51
CA PHE A 37 -9.01 2.76 10.46
C PHE A 37 -9.05 1.23 10.23
N ASP A 38 -9.89 0.49 10.96
CA ASP A 38 -10.06 -0.96 10.81
C ASP A 38 -10.54 -1.37 9.40
N GLN A 39 -11.54 -0.67 8.86
CA GLN A 39 -12.03 -0.95 7.50
C GLN A 39 -10.97 -0.63 6.44
N ALA A 40 -10.20 0.45 6.63
CA ALA A 40 -9.12 0.81 5.73
C ALA A 40 -8.01 -0.26 5.73
N LEU A 41 -7.65 -0.82 6.89
CA LEU A 41 -6.71 -1.93 6.99
C LEU A 41 -7.22 -3.17 6.24
N GLN A 42 -8.46 -3.59 6.52
CA GLN A 42 -9.05 -4.76 5.89
C GLN A 42 -9.10 -4.64 4.36
N ILE A 43 -9.56 -3.49 3.84
CA ILE A 43 -9.61 -3.24 2.39
C ILE A 43 -8.20 -3.24 1.79
N CYS A 44 -7.21 -2.67 2.49
CA CYS A 44 -5.84 -2.68 2.03
C CYS A 44 -5.24 -4.10 1.99
N GLU A 45 -5.57 -4.97 2.95
CA GLU A 45 -5.16 -6.38 2.93
C GLU A 45 -5.85 -7.15 1.79
N GLU A 46 -7.17 -7.01 1.65
CA GLU A 46 -7.97 -7.68 0.60
C GLU A 46 -7.52 -7.28 -0.81
N ASN A 47 -7.16 -6.00 -1.02
CA ASN A 47 -6.73 -5.47 -2.31
C ASN A 47 -5.21 -5.51 -2.50
N GLN A 48 -4.46 -6.08 -1.56
CA GLN A 48 -3.00 -6.15 -1.61
C GLN A 48 -2.32 -4.78 -1.79
N TRP A 49 -2.90 -3.72 -1.21
CA TRP A 49 -2.36 -2.37 -1.21
C TRP A 49 -1.30 -2.22 -0.13
N HIS A 50 -0.24 -3.02 -0.23
CA HIS A 50 0.84 -3.11 0.76
C HIS A 50 1.43 -1.74 1.14
N GLY A 51 1.43 -0.77 0.21
CA GLY A 51 1.91 0.57 0.51
C GLY A 51 1.00 1.44 1.32
N VAL A 52 -0.29 1.40 1.04
CA VAL A 52 -1.28 2.12 1.84
C VAL A 52 -1.41 1.43 3.21
N LEU A 53 -1.30 0.10 3.25
CA LEU A 53 -1.26 -0.68 4.49
C LEU A 53 -0.07 -0.30 5.37
N ALA A 54 1.15 -0.26 4.82
CA ALA A 54 2.34 0.18 5.54
C ALA A 54 2.21 1.63 6.04
N ALA A 55 1.59 2.51 5.25
CA ALA A 55 1.31 3.88 5.65
C ALA A 55 0.29 3.97 6.79
N LEU A 56 -0.76 3.15 6.78
CA LEU A 56 -1.73 3.07 7.86
C LEU A 56 -1.06 2.59 9.16
N ILE A 57 -0.24 1.53 9.09
CA ILE A 57 0.48 0.98 10.24
C ILE A 57 1.51 1.99 10.79
N ASP A 58 2.26 2.69 9.93
CA ASP A 58 3.18 3.77 10.34
C ASP A 58 2.44 4.93 11.02
N MET A 59 1.26 5.30 10.52
CA MET A 59 0.42 6.34 11.12
C MET A 59 -0.10 5.98 12.50
N ASP A 60 -0.46 4.72 12.74
CA ASP A 60 -0.89 4.22 14.06
C ASP A 60 0.27 4.18 15.05
N ARG A 61 1.43 3.65 14.62
CA ARG A 61 2.65 3.61 15.44
C ARG A 61 3.17 4.98 15.86
N ARG A 62 2.85 6.06 15.12
CA ARG A 62 3.23 7.44 15.48
C ARG A 62 2.23 8.14 16.41
N LYS A 63 1.02 7.59 16.58
CA LYS A 63 0.00 8.15 17.47
C LYS A 63 0.12 7.69 18.92
N HIS A 64 0.85 6.60 19.16
CA HIS A 64 1.25 6.10 20.49
C HIS A 64 2.72 6.39 20.75
#